data_AF-A0A7S6SA78-F1
#
_entry.id   AF-A0A7S6SA78-F1
#
_cell.length_a   1.000
_cell.length_b   1.000
_cell.length_c   1.000
_cell.angle_alpha   90.00
_cell.angle_beta   90.00
_cell.angle_gamma   90.00
#
_symmetry.space_group_name_H-M   'P 1'
#
loop_
_entity.id
_entity.type
_entity.pdbx_description
1 polymer ?
#
loop_
_entity_poly.entity_id
_entity_poly.type
_entity_poly.pdbx_seq_one_letter_code
_entity_poly.pdbx_strand_id
1 'polypeptide(L)'
;MAQIGIRFYRTLNDFIAPTLADTEIIHNFDRKASIKDMIESFNVPHTEVERIVVNGIAVGFNYIVRNGDCIEVFPACENLSTIPACQLRPALLPPLLFVADSNLGRLARYLRLLGFDCLYRNDYDDDAVAIIASEQQRVVLTRDRSLLRRKIVTYGYFVRADQPKIQTSEVLKRFALYSLIKPLTRCTHCNGVLAETGKSQIECRLEPLTRRYYDKFLMCPDCSRIYWQGSHSIRIKQLLAELVDENNSQAIL
;
A
#
# COMPACT_ATOMS: atom_id res chain seq x y z
N MET A 1 24.04 16.78 25.62
CA MET A 1 22.59 16.92 25.40
C MET A 1 22.32 18.04 24.42
N ALA A 2 22.05 17.65 23.19
CA ALA A 2 21.40 18.50 22.21
C ALA A 2 19.87 18.27 22.29
N GLN A 3 19.11 19.30 21.95
CA GLN A 3 17.66 19.32 22.01
C GLN A 3 17.10 19.71 20.64
N ILE A 4 15.99 19.12 20.24
CA ILE A 4 15.22 19.49 19.05
C ILE A 4 13.73 19.60 19.39
N GLY A 5 12.99 20.33 18.55
CA GLY A 5 11.54 20.22 18.44
C GLY A 5 11.19 19.38 17.21
N ILE A 6 10.35 18.36 17.36
CA ILE A 6 9.85 17.55 16.23
C ILE A 6 8.33 17.45 16.26
N ARG A 7 7.70 17.63 15.10
CA ARG A 7 6.24 17.53 14.93
C ARG A 7 5.90 16.60 13.78
N PHE A 8 4.98 15.67 14.03
CA PHE A 8 4.41 14.79 13.04
C PHE A 8 3.02 15.28 12.65
N TYR A 9 2.68 15.16 11.37
CA TYR A 9 1.41 15.65 10.83
C TYR A 9 0.51 14.50 10.35
N ARG A 10 -0.80 14.70 10.49
CA ARG A 10 -1.86 13.85 9.92
C ARG A 10 -1.67 12.37 10.27
N THR A 11 -1.66 11.49 9.27
CA THR A 11 -1.58 10.03 9.41
C THR A 11 -0.25 9.52 9.97
N LEU A 12 0.76 10.40 10.17
CA LEU A 12 1.96 10.03 10.91
C LEU A 12 1.71 10.02 12.42
N ASN A 13 0.71 10.74 12.92
CA ASN A 13 0.35 10.72 14.33
C ASN A 13 -0.15 9.33 14.79
N ASP A 14 -0.63 8.49 13.87
CA ASP A 14 -1.05 7.10 14.14
C ASP A 14 0.10 6.21 14.67
N PHE A 15 1.35 6.62 14.47
CA PHE A 15 2.53 5.86 14.88
C PHE A 15 3.06 6.23 16.26
N ILE A 16 2.73 7.43 16.76
CA ILE A 16 3.24 7.98 18.02
C ILE A 16 2.22 7.86 19.14
N ALA A 17 2.65 8.12 20.38
CA ALA A 17 1.73 8.12 21.52
C ALA A 17 0.67 9.24 21.35
N PRO A 18 -0.62 8.99 21.69
CA PRO A 18 -1.69 9.98 21.52
C PRO A 18 -1.43 11.32 22.21
N THR A 19 -0.69 11.32 23.32
CA THR A 19 -0.30 12.54 24.05
C THR A 19 0.70 13.42 23.30
N LEU A 20 1.37 12.87 22.29
CA LEU A 20 2.37 13.54 21.46
C LEU A 20 1.79 13.94 20.08
N ALA A 21 0.56 13.51 19.77
CA ALA A 21 -0.07 13.79 18.49
C ALA A 21 -0.32 15.27 18.29
N ASP A 22 -0.07 15.76 17.08
CA ASP A 22 -0.31 17.14 16.62
C ASP A 22 0.36 18.25 17.45
N THR A 23 1.30 17.90 18.32
CA THR A 23 2.06 18.83 19.17
C THR A 23 3.54 18.84 18.81
N GLU A 24 4.26 19.88 19.24
CA GLU A 24 5.71 19.92 19.14
C GLU A 24 6.33 19.09 20.27
N ILE A 25 7.08 18.06 19.89
CA ILE A 25 7.74 17.14 20.82
C ILE A 25 9.16 17.62 21.04
N ILE A 26 9.49 17.97 22.27
CA ILE A 26 10.86 18.29 22.67
C ILE A 26 11.62 16.98 22.92
N HIS A 27 12.66 16.73 22.13
CA HIS A 27 13.46 15.52 22.22
C HIS A 27 14.93 15.83 22.50
N ASN A 28 15.49 15.15 23.51
CA ASN A 28 16.89 15.29 23.90
C ASN A 28 17.69 14.10 23.39
N PHE A 29 18.88 14.36 22.86
CA PHE A 29 19.75 13.33 22.29
C PHE A 29 21.24 13.65 22.53
N ASP A 30 22.05 12.59 22.65
CA ASP A 30 23.47 12.69 23.02
C ASP A 30 24.43 12.14 21.96
N ARG A 31 23.91 11.67 20.82
CA ARG A 31 24.70 11.09 19.73
C ARG A 31 24.44 11.81 18.41
N LYS A 32 25.40 11.79 17.50
CA LYS A 32 25.15 12.19 16.12
C LYS A 32 24.11 11.23 15.50
N ALA A 33 22.98 11.76 15.04
CA ALA A 33 21.89 10.98 14.47
C ALA A 33 21.46 11.57 13.12
N SER A 34 21.12 10.70 12.17
CA SER A 34 20.42 11.15 10.97
C SER A 34 18.96 11.47 11.31
N ILE A 35 18.33 12.31 10.51
CA ILE A 35 16.90 12.62 10.67
C ILE A 35 16.03 11.38 10.47
N LYS A 36 16.48 10.43 9.64
CA LYS A 36 15.84 9.11 9.51
C LYS A 36 15.83 8.36 10.84
N ASP A 37 17.00 8.21 11.47
CA ASP A 37 17.10 7.49 12.75
C ASP A 37 16.25 8.18 13.83
N MET A 38 16.19 9.52 13.80
CA MET A 38 15.36 10.32 14.70
C MET A 38 13.87 10.03 14.50
N ILE A 39 13.38 10.08 13.26
CA ILE A 39 11.99 9.77 12.91
C ILE A 39 11.61 8.34 13.31
N GLU A 40 12.47 7.36 12.99
CA GLU A 40 12.21 5.94 13.29
C GLU A 40 12.23 5.64 14.80
N SER A 41 12.92 6.45 15.60
CA SER A 41 12.90 6.37 17.06
C SER A 41 11.52 6.66 17.67
N PHE A 42 10.68 7.42 16.96
CA PHE A 42 9.27 7.66 17.30
C PHE A 42 8.33 6.58 16.74
N ASN A 43 8.85 5.47 16.21
CA ASN A 43 8.12 4.39 15.55
C ASN A 43 7.43 4.78 14.22
N VAL A 44 7.76 5.94 13.66
CA VAL A 44 7.28 6.36 12.34
C VAL A 44 8.15 5.69 11.27
N PRO A 45 7.59 4.86 10.38
CA PRO A 45 8.37 4.25 9.30
C PRO A 45 8.77 5.30 8.27
N HIS A 46 10.03 5.29 7.83
CA HIS A 46 10.49 6.22 6.80
C HIS A 46 9.71 6.08 5.48
N THR A 47 9.13 4.91 5.20
CA THR A 47 8.29 4.69 4.01
C THR A 47 6.97 5.48 4.04
N GLU A 48 6.46 5.86 5.21
CA GLU A 48 5.24 6.66 5.35
C GLU A 48 5.50 8.17 5.19
N VAL A 49 6.76 8.58 5.33
CA VAL A 49 7.17 9.99 5.27
C VAL A 49 7.41 10.39 3.82
N GLU A 50 6.81 11.50 3.41
CA GLU A 50 6.97 12.05 2.06
C GLU A 50 7.76 13.35 2.05
N ARG A 51 7.73 14.10 3.15
CA ARG A 51 8.44 15.36 3.26
C ARG A 51 8.95 15.59 4.66
N ILE A 52 10.16 16.14 4.72
CA ILE A 52 10.81 16.56 5.95
C ILE A 52 11.26 18.00 5.76
N VAL A 53 10.90 18.87 6.70
CA VAL A 53 11.29 20.28 6.73
C VAL A 53 12.04 20.53 8.02
N VAL A 54 13.22 21.14 7.93
CA VAL A 54 14.03 21.54 9.08
C VAL A 54 14.24 23.05 8.99
N ASN A 55 13.78 23.78 10.01
CA ASN A 55 13.87 25.25 10.07
C ASN A 55 13.36 25.94 8.79
N GLY A 56 12.26 25.44 8.21
CA GLY A 56 11.65 25.94 6.98
C GLY A 56 12.28 25.45 5.66
N ILE A 57 13.34 24.63 5.72
CA ILE A 57 14.04 24.12 4.53
C ILE A 57 13.75 22.63 4.35
N ALA A 58 13.37 22.21 3.13
CA ALA A 58 13.15 20.81 2.82
C ALA A 58 14.49 20.04 2.80
N VAL A 59 14.54 18.88 3.46
CA VAL A 59 15.74 18.05 3.59
C VAL A 59 15.46 16.58 3.30
N GLY A 60 16.51 15.82 3.00
CA GLY A 60 16.45 14.37 2.82
C GLY A 60 16.76 13.58 4.09
N PHE A 61 16.56 12.26 4.04
CA PHE A 61 16.81 11.33 5.16
C PHE A 61 18.25 11.32 5.69
N ASN A 62 19.22 11.75 4.88
CA ASN A 62 20.64 11.80 5.25
C ASN A 62 21.02 13.06 6.04
N TYR A 63 20.08 13.99 6.27
CA TYR A 63 20.33 15.18 7.08
C TYR A 63 20.78 14.79 8.49
N ILE A 64 21.84 15.41 8.98
CA ILE A 64 22.36 15.20 10.34
C ILE A 64 21.73 16.24 11.25
N VAL A 65 20.97 15.77 12.24
CA VAL A 65 20.24 16.61 13.19
C VAL A 65 21.20 17.42 14.06
N ARG A 66 20.88 18.71 14.26
CA ARG A 66 21.65 19.68 15.05
C ARG A 66 20.85 20.14 16.27
N ASN A 67 21.56 20.66 17.25
CA ASN A 67 20.93 21.27 18.42
C ASN A 67 20.11 22.50 18.02
N GLY A 68 18.86 22.58 18.48
CA GLY A 68 17.92 23.66 18.20
C GLY A 68 17.13 23.50 16.89
N ASP A 69 17.25 22.38 16.19
CA ASP A 69 16.45 22.16 14.98
C ASP A 69 14.95 22.03 15.31
N CYS A 70 14.14 22.74 14.54
CA CYS A 70 12.70 22.55 14.46
C CYS A 70 12.38 21.68 13.23
N ILE A 71 11.86 20.47 13.48
CA ILE A 71 11.65 19.42 12.49
C ILE A 71 10.16 19.20 12.28
N GLU A 72 9.71 19.31 11.04
CA GLU A 72 8.34 19.02 10.63
C GLU A 72 8.30 17.87 9.64
N VAL A 73 7.51 16.84 9.96
CA VAL A 73 7.47 15.59 9.20
C VAL A 73 6.05 15.38 8.66
N PHE A 74 5.93 15.23 7.35
CA PHE A 74 4.65 15.13 6.66
C PHE A 74 4.50 13.78 5.95
N PRO A 75 3.30 13.16 6.02
CA PRO A 75 2.99 11.98 5.24
C PRO A 75 2.78 12.35 3.77
N ALA A 76 2.68 11.32 2.92
CA ALA A 76 2.25 11.52 1.54
C ALA A 76 0.76 11.84 1.50
N CYS A 77 0.43 13.12 1.61
CA CYS A 77 -0.89 13.68 1.39
C CYS A 77 -0.77 15.01 0.61
N GLU A 78 -1.82 15.35 -0.12
CA GLU A 78 -1.88 16.35 -1.18
C GLU A 78 -1.37 17.77 -0.85
N ASN A 79 -0.82 18.40 -1.90
CA ASN A 79 -0.62 19.84 -2.12
C ASN A 79 -0.03 20.65 -0.96
N LEU A 80 1.22 20.37 -0.63
CA LEU A 80 2.11 21.34 0.01
C LEU A 80 2.85 22.13 -1.10
N SER A 81 2.11 23.00 -1.79
CA SER A 81 2.51 23.69 -3.03
C SER A 81 3.59 24.76 -2.86
N THR A 82 3.95 25.10 -1.62
CA THR A 82 4.71 26.32 -1.30
C THR A 82 6.17 26.10 -0.93
N ILE A 83 6.63 24.84 -0.80
CA ILE A 83 8.02 24.52 -0.44
C ILE A 83 8.59 23.58 -1.52
N PRO A 84 9.78 23.86 -2.09
CA PRO A 84 10.45 22.94 -3.00
C PRO A 84 10.55 21.55 -2.36
N ALA A 85 9.94 20.54 -2.96
CA ALA A 85 9.97 19.19 -2.41
C ALA A 85 11.38 18.61 -2.59
N CYS A 86 12.10 18.39 -1.49
CA CYS A 86 13.25 17.49 -1.52
C CYS A 86 12.71 16.07 -1.75
N GLN A 87 13.04 15.47 -2.88
CA GLN A 87 12.61 14.13 -3.21
C GLN A 87 13.30 13.13 -2.27
N LEU A 88 12.53 12.51 -1.36
CA LEU A 88 13.07 11.56 -0.37
C LEU A 88 13.42 10.20 -0.97
N ARG A 89 12.82 9.86 -2.11
CA ARG A 89 12.93 8.58 -2.82
C ARG A 89 12.58 8.73 -4.30
N PRO A 90 13.07 7.85 -5.20
CA PRO A 90 12.71 7.89 -6.62
C PRO A 90 11.20 7.91 -6.85
N ALA A 91 10.77 8.45 -8.00
CA ALA A 91 9.36 8.52 -8.34
C ALA A 91 8.82 7.11 -8.64
N LEU A 92 7.71 6.76 -8.02
CA LEU A 92 7.03 5.50 -8.27
C LEU A 92 6.29 5.56 -9.61
N LEU A 93 6.72 4.76 -10.57
CA LEU A 93 6.16 4.76 -11.93
C LEU A 93 4.95 3.81 -12.02
N PRO A 94 3.86 4.22 -12.70
CA PRO A 94 2.77 3.31 -13.02
C PRO A 94 3.17 2.31 -14.12
N PRO A 95 2.58 1.09 -14.15
CA PRO A 95 1.54 0.62 -13.23
C PRO A 95 2.12 0.26 -11.85
N LEU A 96 1.37 0.57 -10.79
CA LEU A 96 1.79 0.24 -9.44
C LEU A 96 1.73 -1.27 -9.22
N LEU A 97 2.82 -1.82 -8.70
CA LEU A 97 2.96 -3.22 -8.34
C LEU A 97 3.01 -3.34 -6.82
N PHE A 98 2.31 -4.31 -6.27
CA PHE A 98 2.22 -4.51 -4.83
C PHE A 98 2.84 -5.84 -4.41
N VAL A 99 3.30 -5.90 -3.17
CA VAL A 99 3.56 -7.13 -2.43
C VAL A 99 2.93 -6.99 -1.06
N ALA A 100 2.11 -7.95 -0.66
CA ALA A 100 1.43 -7.97 0.62
C ALA A 100 2.12 -8.93 1.59
N ASP A 101 2.17 -8.56 2.87
CA ASP A 101 2.61 -9.46 3.94
C ASP A 101 1.67 -10.68 4.09
N SER A 102 2.12 -11.66 4.87
CA SER A 102 1.40 -12.91 5.12
C SER A 102 0.04 -12.73 5.82
N ASN A 103 -0.20 -11.59 6.46
CA ASN A 103 -1.46 -11.29 7.17
C ASN A 103 -2.50 -10.58 6.29
N LEU A 104 -2.09 -10.11 5.10
CA LEU A 104 -2.93 -9.35 4.17
C LEU A 104 -3.39 -10.15 2.95
N GLY A 105 -3.47 -11.48 3.07
CA GLY A 105 -3.86 -12.36 1.95
C GLY A 105 -5.24 -12.07 1.36
N ARG A 106 -6.21 -11.66 2.18
CA ARG A 106 -7.54 -11.27 1.69
C ARG A 106 -7.50 -9.96 0.91
N LEU A 107 -6.71 -8.98 1.35
CA LEU A 107 -6.46 -7.74 0.63
C LEU A 107 -5.79 -8.03 -0.71
N ALA A 108 -4.72 -8.83 -0.73
CA ALA A 108 -4.05 -9.23 -1.97
C ALA A 108 -5.02 -9.88 -2.97
N ARG A 109 -5.92 -10.74 -2.47
CA ARG A 109 -6.95 -11.37 -3.29
C ARG A 109 -7.94 -10.35 -3.87
N TYR A 110 -8.34 -9.33 -3.12
CA TYR A 110 -9.21 -8.27 -3.64
C TYR A 110 -8.49 -7.37 -4.63
N LEU A 111 -7.24 -6.98 -4.39
CA LEU A 111 -6.46 -6.21 -5.35
C LEU A 111 -6.32 -6.94 -6.69
N ARG A 112 -6.01 -8.25 -6.67
CA ARG A 112 -5.97 -9.10 -7.88
C ARG A 112 -7.32 -9.18 -8.57
N LEU A 113 -8.41 -9.30 -7.82
CA LEU A 113 -9.77 -9.33 -8.34
C LEU A 113 -10.11 -8.06 -9.12
N LEU A 114 -9.65 -6.91 -8.61
CA LEU A 114 -9.81 -5.58 -9.22
C LEU A 114 -8.83 -5.34 -10.38
N GLY A 115 -7.90 -6.26 -10.63
CA GLY A 115 -6.94 -6.23 -11.73
C GLY A 115 -5.55 -5.70 -11.39
N PHE A 116 -5.28 -5.41 -10.12
CA PHE A 116 -3.97 -4.93 -9.67
C PHE A 116 -2.99 -6.08 -9.46
N ASP A 117 -1.73 -5.84 -9.82
CA ASP A 117 -0.65 -6.79 -9.57
C ASP A 117 -0.28 -6.78 -8.09
N CYS A 118 -0.58 -7.85 -7.38
CA CYS A 118 -0.24 -7.98 -5.97
C CYS A 118 0.35 -9.36 -5.69
N LEU A 119 1.65 -9.42 -5.38
CA LEU A 119 2.28 -10.66 -4.92
C LEU A 119 1.92 -10.92 -3.47
N TYR A 120 1.69 -12.20 -3.17
CA TYR A 120 1.34 -12.70 -1.85
C TYR A 120 1.50 -14.21 -1.87
N ARG A 121 2.15 -14.74 -0.83
CA ARG A 121 2.11 -16.14 -0.44
C ARG A 121 2.04 -16.24 1.07
N ASN A 122 1.42 -17.30 1.57
CA ASN A 122 1.25 -17.52 3.02
C ASN A 122 2.60 -17.75 3.75
N ASP A 123 3.63 -18.16 3.01
CA ASP A 123 4.96 -18.52 3.52
C ASP A 123 6.01 -17.43 3.31
N TYR A 124 5.59 -16.22 2.90
CA TYR A 124 6.49 -15.07 2.91
C TYR A 124 6.75 -14.62 4.34
N ASP A 125 8.02 -14.61 4.72
CA ASP A 125 8.51 -13.84 5.85
C ASP A 125 8.80 -12.39 5.44
N ASP A 126 9.09 -11.56 6.43
CA ASP A 126 9.37 -10.14 6.20
C ASP A 126 10.59 -9.95 5.29
N ASP A 127 11.59 -10.84 5.35
CA ASP A 127 12.83 -10.77 4.56
C ASP A 127 12.51 -10.98 3.08
N ALA A 128 11.74 -12.02 2.75
CA ALA A 128 11.27 -12.30 1.41
C ALA A 128 10.44 -11.14 0.86
N VAL A 129 9.50 -10.59 1.64
CA VAL A 129 8.69 -9.44 1.20
C VAL A 129 9.57 -8.23 0.87
N ALA A 130 10.54 -7.92 1.74
CA ALA A 130 11.41 -6.77 1.56
C ALA A 130 12.36 -6.93 0.36
N ILE A 131 12.90 -8.14 0.13
CA ILE A 131 13.73 -8.45 -1.05
C ILE A 131 12.91 -8.32 -2.33
N ILE A 132 11.74 -8.96 -2.40
CA ILE A 132 10.83 -8.88 -3.55
C ILE A 132 10.46 -7.43 -3.86
N ALA A 133 10.15 -6.64 -2.82
CA ALA A 133 9.81 -5.23 -2.97
C ALA A 133 10.96 -4.41 -3.58
N SER A 134 12.18 -4.65 -3.11
CA SER A 134 13.37 -3.95 -3.58
C SER A 134 13.71 -4.31 -5.02
N GLU A 135 13.80 -5.61 -5.33
CA GLU A 135 14.21 -6.11 -6.65
C GLU A 135 13.18 -5.80 -7.74
N GLN A 136 11.89 -5.88 -7.42
CA GLN A 136 10.80 -5.69 -8.38
C GLN A 136 10.14 -4.31 -8.28
N GLN A 137 10.71 -3.41 -7.46
CA GLN A 137 10.19 -2.05 -7.24
C GLN A 137 8.69 -2.04 -6.86
N ARG A 138 8.30 -2.94 -5.95
CA ARG A 138 6.91 -3.08 -5.48
C ARG A 138 6.67 -2.28 -4.22
N VAL A 139 5.44 -1.79 -4.08
CA VAL A 139 4.93 -1.21 -2.84
C VAL A 139 4.63 -2.33 -1.86
N VAL A 140 5.27 -2.29 -0.69
CA VAL A 140 4.95 -3.19 0.42
C VAL A 140 3.63 -2.75 1.06
N LEU A 141 2.66 -3.66 1.15
CA LEU A 141 1.46 -3.49 1.96
C LEU A 141 1.64 -4.35 3.21
N THR A 142 1.62 -3.73 4.37
CA THR A 142 1.80 -4.45 5.65
C THR A 142 1.14 -3.72 6.81
N ARG A 143 0.87 -4.46 7.88
CA ARG A 143 0.52 -3.89 9.19
C ARG A 143 1.66 -4.01 10.20
N ASP A 144 2.84 -4.42 9.75
CA ASP A 144 4.05 -4.43 10.56
C ASP A 144 4.94 -3.22 10.25
N ARG A 145 5.18 -2.42 11.30
CA ARG A 145 6.07 -1.26 11.24
C ARG A 145 7.53 -1.68 11.09
N SER A 146 7.90 -2.86 11.58
CA SER A 146 9.27 -3.35 11.53
C SER A 146 9.72 -3.60 10.09
N LEU A 147 8.86 -4.27 9.30
CA LEU A 147 9.04 -4.47 7.86
C LEU A 147 9.22 -3.13 7.11
N LEU A 148 8.38 -2.13 7.39
CA LEU A 148 8.46 -0.80 6.76
C LEU A 148 9.70 0.02 7.14
N ARG A 149 10.35 -0.27 8.27
CA ARG A 149 11.60 0.41 8.67
C ARG A 149 12.85 -0.17 8.01
N ARG A 150 12.74 -1.29 7.30
CA ARG A 150 13.89 -1.93 6.65
C ARG A 150 14.44 -1.05 5.54
N LYS A 151 15.75 -0.82 5.57
CA LYS A 151 16.44 0.09 4.64
C LYS A 151 16.27 -0.27 3.15
N ILE A 152 16.06 -1.54 2.83
CA ILE A 152 15.87 -2.02 1.45
C ILE A 152 14.47 -1.74 0.90
N VAL A 153 13.49 -1.45 1.76
CA VAL A 153 12.12 -1.12 1.37
C VAL A 153 12.06 0.35 0.99
N THR A 154 11.86 0.64 -0.29
CA THR A 154 11.78 2.01 -0.80
C THR A 154 10.34 2.56 -0.73
N TYR A 155 9.37 1.71 -1.06
CA TYR A 155 7.96 2.04 -1.09
C TYR A 155 7.19 1.09 -0.19
N GLY A 156 6.37 1.65 0.68
CA GLY A 156 5.56 0.86 1.58
C GLY A 156 4.38 1.68 2.10
N TYR A 157 3.35 0.95 2.50
CA TYR A 157 2.17 1.51 3.11
C TYR A 157 1.73 0.67 4.30
N PHE A 158 1.55 1.35 5.43
CA PHE A 158 0.97 0.80 6.63
C PHE A 158 -0.55 0.75 6.49
N VAL A 159 -1.11 -0.46 6.37
CA VAL A 159 -2.55 -0.67 6.24
C VAL A 159 -3.21 -0.53 7.62
N ARG A 160 -4.02 0.51 7.79
CA ARG A 160 -4.63 0.88 9.07
C ARG A 160 -5.83 0.00 9.37
N ALA A 161 -6.69 -0.22 8.39
CA ALA A 161 -7.92 -0.98 8.58
C ALA A 161 -7.68 -2.46 8.92
N ASP A 162 -8.54 -3.01 9.78
CA ASP A 162 -8.56 -4.44 10.07
C ASP A 162 -9.38 -5.25 9.06
N GLN A 163 -10.47 -4.66 8.57
CA GLN A 163 -11.42 -5.36 7.73
C GLN A 163 -10.95 -5.37 6.27
N PRO A 164 -10.84 -6.55 5.61
CA PRO A 164 -10.29 -6.65 4.25
C PRO A 164 -10.96 -5.78 3.18
N LYS A 165 -12.26 -5.50 3.31
CA LYS A 165 -12.97 -4.60 2.39
C LYS A 165 -12.50 -3.16 2.58
N ILE A 166 -12.49 -2.68 3.83
CA ILE A 166 -12.02 -1.35 4.19
C ILE A 166 -10.53 -1.19 3.84
N GLN A 167 -9.70 -2.21 4.07
CA GLN A 167 -8.30 -2.23 3.62
C GLN A 167 -8.17 -2.00 2.11
N THR A 168 -9.10 -2.57 1.34
CA THR A 168 -9.11 -2.39 -0.12
C THR A 168 -9.49 -0.96 -0.46
N SER A 169 -10.57 -0.41 0.09
CA SER A 169 -10.96 1.01 -0.09
C SER A 169 -9.82 1.96 0.30
N GLU A 170 -9.14 1.69 1.41
CA GLU A 170 -8.00 2.44 1.92
C GLU A 170 -6.84 2.48 0.90
N VAL A 171 -6.42 1.31 0.40
CA VAL A 171 -5.34 1.22 -0.60
C VAL A 171 -5.75 1.88 -1.92
N LEU A 172 -6.99 1.68 -2.37
CA LEU A 172 -7.48 2.31 -3.61
C LEU A 172 -7.48 3.84 -3.52
N LYS A 173 -7.91 4.40 -2.38
CA LYS A 173 -7.90 5.84 -2.11
C LYS A 173 -6.47 6.36 -2.01
N ARG A 174 -5.62 5.69 -1.23
CA ARG A 174 -4.23 6.08 -0.96
C ARG A 174 -3.40 6.24 -2.22
N PHE A 175 -3.63 5.37 -3.20
CA PHE A 175 -2.87 5.32 -4.47
C PHE A 175 -3.69 5.77 -5.68
N ALA A 176 -4.85 6.41 -5.47
CA ALA A 176 -5.73 6.91 -6.53
C ALA A 176 -6.06 5.87 -7.63
N LEU A 177 -6.34 4.63 -7.22
CA LEU A 177 -6.46 3.48 -8.11
C LEU A 177 -7.87 3.24 -8.67
N TYR A 178 -8.90 3.94 -8.16
CA TYR A 178 -10.30 3.69 -8.54
C TYR A 178 -10.55 3.75 -10.05
N SER A 179 -9.94 4.72 -10.75
CA SER A 179 -10.07 4.89 -12.21
C SER A 179 -9.31 3.82 -13.02
N LEU A 180 -8.41 3.06 -12.38
CA LEU A 180 -7.57 2.05 -13.01
C LEU A 180 -8.11 0.62 -12.85
N ILE A 181 -9.25 0.46 -12.17
CA ILE A 181 -9.86 -0.85 -11.91
C ILE A 181 -10.21 -1.55 -13.24
N LYS A 182 -9.65 -2.74 -13.43
CA LYS A 182 -9.90 -3.62 -14.58
C LYS A 182 -10.13 -5.05 -14.08
N PRO A 183 -11.36 -5.37 -13.64
CA PRO A 183 -11.63 -6.64 -13.00
C PRO A 183 -11.39 -7.82 -13.93
N LEU A 184 -11.11 -8.99 -13.35
CA LEU A 184 -10.93 -10.24 -14.10
C LEU A 184 -9.78 -10.21 -15.13
N THR A 185 -8.76 -9.37 -14.92
CA THR A 185 -7.51 -9.41 -15.69
C THR A 185 -6.43 -10.28 -15.04
N ARG A 186 -6.55 -10.55 -13.73
CA ARG A 186 -5.59 -11.34 -12.95
C ARG A 186 -6.25 -12.46 -12.16
N CYS A 187 -5.49 -13.54 -11.97
CA CYS A 187 -5.87 -14.66 -11.15
C CYS A 187 -5.85 -14.26 -9.68
N THR A 188 -7.00 -14.35 -9.02
CA THR A 188 -7.16 -14.09 -7.58
C THR A 188 -6.30 -15.01 -6.70
N HIS A 189 -5.91 -16.17 -7.23
CA HIS A 189 -5.12 -17.17 -6.50
C HIS A 189 -3.61 -16.96 -6.62
N CYS A 190 -3.08 -16.85 -7.84
CA CYS A 190 -1.64 -16.81 -8.09
C CYS A 190 -1.11 -15.49 -8.69
N ASN A 191 -1.95 -14.48 -8.93
CA ASN A 191 -1.61 -13.19 -9.57
C ASN A 191 -1.33 -13.26 -11.09
N GLY A 192 -1.32 -14.44 -11.70
CA GLY A 192 -1.12 -14.64 -13.14
C GLY A 192 -2.13 -13.91 -14.02
N VAL A 193 -1.73 -13.51 -15.22
CA VAL A 193 -2.61 -12.81 -16.18
C VAL A 193 -3.64 -13.80 -16.73
N LEU A 194 -4.91 -13.44 -16.70
CA LEU A 194 -5.98 -14.27 -17.22
C LEU A 194 -6.05 -14.18 -18.74
N ALA A 195 -6.20 -15.32 -19.40
CA ALA A 195 -6.39 -15.42 -20.84
C ALA A 195 -7.80 -15.92 -21.16
N GLU A 196 -8.38 -15.43 -22.25
CA GLU A 196 -9.63 -15.97 -22.77
C GLU A 196 -9.43 -17.43 -23.22
N THR A 197 -10.39 -18.29 -22.87
CA THR A 197 -10.38 -19.70 -23.27
C THR A 197 -11.72 -20.10 -23.85
N GLY A 198 -11.67 -20.91 -24.91
CA GLY A 198 -12.87 -21.44 -25.55
C GLY A 198 -13.52 -22.51 -24.69
N LYS A 199 -14.86 -22.54 -24.66
CA LYS A 199 -15.67 -23.50 -23.92
C LYS A 199 -15.28 -24.96 -24.19
N SER A 200 -14.93 -25.29 -25.44
CA SER A 200 -14.51 -26.63 -25.86
C SER A 200 -13.23 -27.12 -25.16
N GLN A 201 -12.33 -26.22 -24.78
CA GLN A 201 -11.06 -26.58 -24.12
C GLN A 201 -11.23 -26.94 -22.64
N ILE A 202 -12.32 -26.47 -22.03
CA ILE A 202 -12.57 -26.60 -20.58
C ILE A 202 -13.85 -27.38 -20.26
N GLU A 203 -14.56 -27.85 -21.28
CA GLU A 203 -15.90 -28.41 -21.16
C GLU A 203 -15.98 -29.57 -20.16
N CYS A 204 -14.95 -30.43 -20.15
CA CYS A 204 -14.83 -31.56 -19.23
C CYS A 204 -14.62 -31.15 -17.76
N ARG A 205 -14.27 -29.89 -17.50
CA ARG A 205 -14.04 -29.32 -16.16
C ARG A 205 -15.20 -28.45 -15.68
N LEU A 206 -16.19 -28.18 -16.51
CA LEU A 206 -17.33 -27.33 -16.17
C LEU A 206 -18.46 -28.13 -15.56
N GLU A 207 -19.05 -27.60 -14.48
CA GLU A 207 -20.29 -28.14 -13.94
C GLU A 207 -21.44 -28.02 -14.97
N PRO A 208 -22.43 -28.93 -14.94
CA PRO A 208 -23.50 -28.99 -15.95
C PRO A 208 -24.25 -27.68 -16.16
N LEU A 209 -24.53 -26.93 -15.09
CA LEU A 209 -25.22 -25.64 -15.17
C LEU A 209 -24.31 -24.53 -15.73
N THR A 210 -23.04 -24.50 -15.32
CA THR A 210 -22.06 -23.55 -15.84
C THR A 210 -21.83 -23.75 -17.34
N ARG A 211 -21.77 -25.01 -17.78
CA ARG A 211 -21.71 -25.39 -19.20
C ARG A 211 -22.95 -24.95 -19.97
N ARG A 212 -24.13 -24.91 -19.34
CA ARG A 212 -25.38 -24.57 -20.02
C ARG A 212 -25.60 -23.06 -20.19
N TYR A 213 -25.19 -22.26 -19.21
CA TYR A 213 -25.59 -20.84 -19.12
C TYR A 213 -24.48 -19.83 -19.46
N TYR A 214 -23.23 -20.27 -19.64
CA TYR A 214 -22.11 -19.36 -19.91
C TYR A 214 -21.25 -19.82 -21.08
N ASP A 215 -20.78 -18.83 -21.86
CA ASP A 215 -19.96 -19.05 -23.06
C ASP A 215 -18.61 -18.31 -23.04
N LYS A 216 -18.44 -17.36 -22.11
CA LYS A 216 -17.19 -16.60 -21.95
C LYS A 216 -16.43 -17.05 -20.71
N PHE A 217 -15.24 -17.59 -20.92
CA PHE A 217 -14.38 -18.12 -19.87
C PHE A 217 -12.99 -17.52 -19.96
N LEU A 218 -12.40 -17.37 -18.78
CA LEU A 218 -11.02 -16.95 -18.59
C LEU A 218 -10.30 -18.06 -17.85
N MET A 219 -9.06 -18.36 -18.24
CA MET A 219 -8.22 -19.34 -17.56
C MET A 219 -6.88 -18.70 -17.22
N CYS A 220 -6.39 -19.01 -16.02
CA CYS A 220 -5.02 -18.69 -15.66
C CYS A 220 -4.07 -19.76 -16.23
N PRO A 221 -3.09 -19.41 -17.07
CA PRO A 221 -2.13 -20.38 -17.60
C PRO A 221 -1.25 -21.00 -16.50
N ASP A 222 -0.96 -20.25 -15.42
CA ASP A 222 -0.03 -20.68 -14.38
C ASP A 222 -0.63 -21.71 -13.40
N CYS A 223 -1.92 -21.54 -13.04
CA CYS A 223 -2.59 -22.41 -12.06
C CYS A 223 -3.83 -23.13 -12.60
N SER A 224 -4.15 -22.95 -13.89
CA SER A 224 -5.30 -23.55 -14.57
C SER A 224 -6.68 -23.25 -13.95
N ARG A 225 -6.80 -22.25 -13.08
CA ARG A 225 -8.10 -21.82 -12.54
C ARG A 225 -8.95 -21.17 -13.62
N ILE A 226 -10.23 -21.54 -13.63
CA ILE A 226 -11.23 -21.05 -14.58
C ILE A 226 -12.11 -20.00 -13.90
N TYR A 227 -12.41 -18.92 -14.62
CA TYR A 227 -13.26 -17.81 -14.22
C TYR A 227 -14.30 -17.56 -15.32
N TRP A 228 -15.51 -17.14 -14.98
CA TRP A 228 -16.56 -16.82 -15.95
C TRP A 228 -17.47 -15.71 -15.46
N GLN A 229 -18.15 -15.05 -16.40
CA GLN A 229 -19.08 -13.94 -16.12
C GLN A 229 -20.45 -14.45 -15.65
N GLY A 230 -20.48 -15.14 -14.51
CA GLY A 230 -21.71 -15.61 -13.86
C GLY A 230 -21.91 -15.05 -12.46
N SER A 231 -22.25 -15.92 -11.51
CA SER A 231 -22.33 -15.57 -10.08
C SER A 231 -21.09 -14.85 -9.56
N HIS A 232 -19.92 -15.17 -10.12
CA HIS A 232 -18.65 -14.53 -9.79
C HIS A 232 -18.60 -13.04 -10.21
N SER A 233 -19.07 -12.69 -11.40
CA SER A 233 -19.09 -11.29 -11.86
C SER A 233 -20.14 -10.44 -11.13
N ILE A 234 -21.26 -11.05 -10.72
CA ILE A 234 -22.28 -10.37 -9.90
C ILE A 234 -21.72 -9.99 -8.53
N ARG A 235 -21.04 -10.92 -7.84
CA ARG A 235 -20.40 -10.64 -6.54
C ARG A 235 -19.29 -9.60 -6.65
N ILE A 236 -18.56 -9.58 -7.76
CA ILE A 236 -17.55 -8.55 -8.04
C ILE A 236 -18.22 -7.18 -8.23
N LYS A 237 -19.30 -7.11 -9.01
CA LYS A 237 -20.06 -5.87 -9.20
C LYS A 237 -20.64 -5.34 -7.89
N GLN A 238 -21.16 -6.22 -7.02
CA GLN A 238 -21.63 -5.84 -5.70
C GLN A 238 -20.49 -5.33 -4.80
N LEU A 239 -19.35 -6.03 -4.77
CA LEU A 239 -18.17 -5.57 -4.04
C LEU A 239 -17.69 -4.20 -4.57
N LEU A 240 -17.66 -4.01 -5.89
CA LEU A 240 -17.31 -2.72 -6.49
C LEU A 240 -18.29 -1.62 -6.11
N ALA A 241 -19.59 -1.89 -6.11
CA ALA A 241 -20.60 -0.93 -5.68
C ALA A 241 -20.39 -0.53 -4.22
N GLU A 242 -20.17 -1.50 -3.32
CA GLU A 242 -19.87 -1.24 -1.91
C GLU A 242 -18.60 -0.40 -1.72
N LEU A 243 -17.51 -0.73 -2.42
CA LEU A 243 -16.24 0.00 -2.32
C LEU A 243 -16.32 1.43 -2.91
N VAL A 244 -17.15 1.65 -3.93
CA VAL A 244 -17.32 2.97 -4.57
C VAL A 244 -18.30 3.85 -3.78
N ASP A 245 -19.35 3.28 -3.19
CA ASP A 245 -20.33 4.02 -2.36
C ASP A 245 -19.70 4.54 -1.06
N GLU A 246 -18.76 3.79 -0.46
CA GLU A 246 -17.95 4.26 0.67
C GLU A 246 -17.09 5.49 0.32
N ASN A 247 -16.58 5.56 -0.92
CA ASN A 247 -15.78 6.69 -1.39
C ASN A 247 -16.62 7.97 -1.55
N ASN A 248 -17.88 7.83 -2.02
CA ASN A 248 -18.80 8.97 -2.14
C ASN A 248 -19.36 9.42 -0.78
N SER A 249 -19.61 8.50 0.15
CA SER A 249 -20.14 8.84 1.48
C SER A 249 -19.11 9.57 2.35
N GLN A 250 -17.81 9.38 2.11
CA GLN A 250 -16.74 10.10 2.80
C GLN A 250 -16.26 11.36 2.07
N ALA A 251 -16.74 11.65 0.85
CA ALA A 251 -16.44 12.89 0.13
C ALA A 251 -17.39 14.04 0.47
N ILE A 252 -18.40 13.79 1.33
CA ILE A 252 -19.45 14.74 1.72
C ILE A 252 -19.26 15.22 3.19
N LEU A 253 -18.19 14.80 3.87
CA LEU A 253 -17.76 15.31 5.18
C LEU A 253 -16.38 15.96 5.05
#